data_AF-A0A3P3XKH3-F1
#
_entry.id   AF-A0A3P3XKH3-F1
#
_cell.length_a   1.000
_cell.length_b   1.000
_cell.length_c   1.000
_cell.angle_alpha   90.00
_cell.angle_beta   90.00
_cell.angle_gamma   90.00
#
_symmetry.space_group_name_H-M   'P 1'
#
loop_
_entity.id
_entity.type
_entity.pdbx_description
1 polymer ?
#
loop_
_entity_poly.entity_id
_entity_poly.type
_entity_poly.pdbx_seq_one_letter_code
_entity_poly.pdbx_strand_id
1 'polypeptide(L)'
;MNAAGYKKSPRGWGGHGAKGNSRTIINIDKNRENVKLPDWMRRKIAKIAARKDDFALFEEQAVILLAAECSTFPKQAARIPESLREKLTYQRPDMLDPLERASIAIIAAQVEDLADIFVQHPYEDFFDLKARALAITLEEGGRV
;
A
#
# COMPACT_ATOMS: atom_id res chain seq x y z
N MET A 1 -18.71 -3.63 56.99
CA MET A 1 -18.17 -4.41 55.85
C MET A 1 -17.73 -3.43 54.78
N ASN A 2 -16.46 -3.45 54.39
CA ASN A 2 -15.89 -2.62 53.32
C ASN A 2 -16.09 -3.29 51.96
N ALA A 3 -16.42 -2.51 50.92
CA ALA A 3 -15.63 -2.41 49.68
C ALA A 3 -16.26 -1.37 48.73
N ALA A 4 -15.40 -0.55 48.14
CA ALA A 4 -15.71 0.66 47.38
C ALA A 4 -16.09 0.41 45.92
N GLY A 5 -16.91 1.29 45.36
CA GLY A 5 -17.10 1.47 43.91
C GLY A 5 -17.21 2.96 43.59
N TYR A 6 -16.20 3.49 42.91
CA TYR A 6 -15.97 4.92 42.65
C TYR A 6 -17.04 5.56 41.76
N LYS A 7 -17.48 6.76 42.17
CA LYS A 7 -18.26 7.73 41.37
C LYS A 7 -17.37 8.43 40.34
N LYS A 8 -17.87 8.63 39.12
CA LYS A 8 -17.78 9.92 38.41
C LYS A 8 -18.92 10.02 37.38
N SER A 9 -19.77 11.01 37.60
CA SER A 9 -20.91 11.43 36.78
C SER A 9 -20.48 12.63 35.91
N PRO A 10 -21.35 13.27 35.09
CA PRO A 10 -21.08 13.56 33.67
C PRO A 10 -20.81 15.05 33.38
N ARG A 11 -20.61 15.36 32.08
CA ARG A 11 -20.70 16.66 31.37
C ARG A 11 -19.37 17.37 31.06
N GLY A 12 -19.32 17.91 29.84
CA GLY A 12 -18.31 18.87 29.41
C GLY A 12 -18.38 19.19 27.92
N TRP A 13 -19.46 19.84 27.47
CA TRP A 13 -19.43 20.64 26.24
C TRP A 13 -18.70 21.96 26.55
N GLY A 14 -17.72 22.30 25.71
CA GLY A 14 -16.99 23.57 25.72
C GLY A 14 -15.62 23.36 25.07
N GLY A 15 -15.15 24.10 24.08
CA GLY A 15 -15.69 25.23 23.34
C GLY A 15 -14.67 25.61 22.24
N HIS A 16 -15.09 26.52 21.37
CA HIS A 16 -14.25 27.41 20.55
C HIS A 16 -13.21 26.84 19.57
N GLY A 17 -13.57 26.93 18.28
CA GLY A 17 -12.75 27.68 17.31
C GLY A 17 -11.49 27.01 16.79
N ALA A 18 -11.61 26.29 15.67
CA ALA A 18 -10.52 26.20 14.70
C ALA A 18 -11.11 26.16 13.29
N LYS A 19 -11.20 27.34 12.65
CA LYS A 19 -11.04 27.42 11.20
C LYS A 19 -9.63 26.93 10.91
N GLY A 20 -9.51 25.69 10.46
CA GLY A 20 -8.23 25.07 10.14
C GLY A 20 -8.47 24.09 9.02
N ASN A 21 -7.87 24.38 7.88
CA ASN A 21 -7.86 23.55 6.68
C ASN A 21 -7.39 22.14 7.06
N SER A 22 -8.31 21.17 7.20
CA SER A 22 -8.00 19.77 7.50
C SER A 22 -7.37 19.13 6.27
N ARG A 23 -6.13 19.50 5.96
CA ARG A 23 -5.20 18.58 5.32
C ARG A 23 -5.08 17.43 6.31
N THR A 24 -5.77 16.33 6.03
CA THR A 24 -5.53 15.06 6.68
C THR A 24 -4.03 14.80 6.55
N ILE A 25 -3.28 15.05 7.63
CA ILE A 25 -1.87 14.69 7.71
C ILE A 25 -1.91 13.17 7.76
N ILE A 26 -1.71 12.54 6.60
CA ILE A 26 -1.39 11.12 6.54
C ILE A 26 -0.09 11.02 7.33
N ASN A 27 -0.17 10.45 8.54
CA ASN A 27 1.01 10.10 9.33
C ASN A 27 1.71 8.96 8.61
N ILE A 28 2.44 9.30 7.56
CA ILE A 28 3.48 8.48 6.98
C ILE A 28 4.56 8.47 8.06
N ASP A 29 4.62 7.37 8.79
CA ASP A 29 5.57 7.07 9.87
C ASP A 29 6.95 7.75 9.67
N LYS A 30 7.42 8.49 10.68
CA LYS A 30 8.59 9.38 10.61
C LYS A 30 9.91 8.64 10.29
N ASN A 31 9.93 7.32 10.40
CA ASN A 31 11.05 6.49 9.96
C ASN A 31 11.15 6.33 8.43
N ARG A 32 10.22 6.91 7.64
CA ARG A 32 10.18 6.81 6.17
C ARG A 32 10.79 8.03 5.45
N GLU A 33 11.37 9.00 6.17
CA GLU A 33 11.79 10.30 5.63
C GLU A 33 13.01 10.26 4.69
N ASN A 34 13.76 9.16 4.61
CA ASN A 34 15.04 9.13 3.86
C ASN A 34 15.02 8.50 2.47
N VAL A 35 13.86 8.09 1.93
CA VAL A 35 13.75 7.65 0.53
C VAL A 35 12.83 8.60 -0.21
N LYS A 36 13.42 9.49 -1.02
CA LYS A 36 12.65 10.42 -1.86
C LYS A 36 11.98 9.64 -2.99
N LEU A 37 10.77 9.14 -2.75
CA LEU A 37 9.88 8.73 -3.83
C LEU A 37 9.71 9.88 -4.84
N PRO A 38 9.68 9.62 -6.15
CA PRO A 38 9.36 10.63 -7.14
C PRO A 38 8.01 11.31 -6.86
N ASP A 39 7.89 12.60 -7.20
CA ASP A 39 6.68 13.39 -6.93
C ASP A 39 5.40 12.80 -7.54
N TRP A 40 5.52 12.13 -8.68
CA TRP A 40 4.38 11.48 -9.32
C TRP A 40 3.90 10.27 -8.51
N MET A 41 4.81 9.48 -7.94
CA MET A 41 4.46 8.35 -7.08
C MET A 41 3.82 8.82 -5.78
N ARG A 42 4.41 9.84 -5.14
CA ARG A 42 3.82 10.45 -3.93
C ARG A 42 2.38 10.91 -4.17
N ARG A 43 2.14 11.58 -5.29
CA ARG A 43 0.78 12.03 -5.67
C ARG A 43 -0.17 10.87 -5.94
N LYS A 44 0.29 9.80 -6.58
CA LYS A 44 -0.54 8.60 -6.79
C LYS A 44 -0.89 7.90 -5.47
N ILE A 45 0.10 7.66 -4.61
CA ILE A 45 -0.11 7.03 -3.30
C ILE A 45 -1.06 7.86 -2.43
N ALA A 46 -0.89 9.19 -2.39
CA ALA A 46 -1.80 10.06 -1.65
C ALA A 46 -3.26 9.94 -2.16
N LYS A 47 -3.45 9.82 -3.48
CA LYS A 47 -4.79 9.60 -4.06
C LYS A 47 -5.36 8.21 -3.71
N ILE A 48 -4.52 7.17 -3.72
CA ILE A 48 -4.94 5.81 -3.34
C ILE A 48 -5.32 5.77 -1.86
N ALA A 49 -4.46 6.29 -0.98
CA ALA A 49 -4.71 6.37 0.46
C ALA A 49 -5.99 7.15 0.79
N ALA A 50 -6.33 8.19 0.01
CA ALA A 50 -7.58 8.92 0.20
C ALA A 50 -8.85 8.16 -0.21
N ARG A 51 -8.72 7.08 -0.99
CA ARG A 51 -9.85 6.23 -1.44
C ARG A 51 -10.00 4.96 -0.61
N LYS A 52 -8.99 4.59 0.17
CA LYS A 52 -8.96 3.35 0.95
C LYS A 52 -9.26 3.67 2.42
N ASP A 53 -10.23 2.95 2.98
CA ASP A 53 -10.60 3.09 4.40
C ASP A 53 -9.42 2.74 5.32
N ASP A 54 -8.67 1.69 4.96
CA ASP A 54 -7.41 1.32 5.60
C ASP A 54 -6.32 1.07 4.53
N PHE A 55 -5.44 2.06 4.38
CA PHE A 55 -4.34 1.97 3.42
C PHE A 55 -3.26 0.96 3.86
N ALA A 56 -3.05 0.77 5.17
CA ALA A 56 -2.04 -0.16 5.66
C ALA A 56 -2.47 -1.61 5.41
N LEU A 57 -3.74 -1.93 5.69
CA LEU A 57 -4.32 -3.23 5.36
C LEU A 57 -4.31 -3.49 3.85
N PHE A 58 -4.60 -2.48 3.04
CA PHE A 58 -4.51 -2.58 1.58
C PHE A 58 -3.07 -2.90 1.11
N GLU A 59 -2.05 -2.21 1.64
CA GLU A 59 -0.64 -2.50 1.32
C GLU A 59 -0.27 -3.95 1.68
N GLU A 60 -0.72 -4.43 2.84
CA GLU A 60 -0.47 -5.81 3.29
C GLU A 60 -1.10 -6.84 2.34
N GLN A 61 -2.38 -6.67 1.99
CA GLN A 61 -3.08 -7.55 1.06
C GLN A 61 -2.43 -7.56 -0.33
N ALA A 62 -2.00 -6.40 -0.82
CA ALA A 62 -1.33 -6.27 -2.10
C ALA A 62 -0.02 -7.07 -2.14
N VAL A 63 0.76 -7.03 -1.05
CA VAL A 63 2.02 -7.78 -0.92
C VAL A 63 1.76 -9.28 -0.83
N ILE A 64 0.80 -9.72 0.00
CA ILE A 64 0.45 -11.14 0.16
C ILE A 64 -0.02 -11.72 -1.18
N LEU A 65 -0.91 -11.02 -1.88
CA LEU A 65 -1.43 -11.48 -3.17
C LEU A 65 -0.31 -11.57 -4.22
N LEU A 66 0.53 -10.55 -4.31
CA LEU A 66 1.66 -10.57 -5.24
C LEU A 66 2.64 -11.71 -4.96
N ALA A 67 2.91 -12.00 -3.68
CA ALA A 67 3.76 -13.12 -3.29
C ALA A 67 3.16 -14.47 -3.71
N ALA A 68 1.85 -14.65 -3.52
CA ALA A 68 1.14 -15.85 -3.96
C ALA A 68 1.20 -16.00 -5.49
N GLU A 69 0.93 -14.94 -6.24
CA GLU A 69 1.02 -14.95 -7.70
C GLU A 69 2.44 -15.29 -8.20
N CYS A 70 3.48 -14.75 -7.54
CA CYS A 70 4.87 -15.05 -7.90
C CYS A 70 5.20 -16.54 -7.74
N SER A 71 4.60 -17.18 -6.72
CA SER A 71 4.77 -18.60 -6.45
C SER A 71 3.96 -19.46 -7.43
N THR A 72 2.78 -19.01 -7.83
CA THR A 72 1.92 -19.72 -8.80
C THR A 72 2.46 -19.62 -10.23
N PHE A 73 3.02 -18.47 -10.62
CA PHE A 73 3.43 -18.14 -11.98
C PHE A 73 4.92 -17.74 -12.05
N PRO A 74 5.85 -18.67 -11.79
CA PRO A 74 7.28 -18.34 -11.65
C PRO A 74 7.90 -17.81 -12.94
N LYS A 75 7.39 -18.22 -14.12
CA LYS A 75 7.90 -17.74 -15.42
C LYS A 75 7.60 -16.25 -15.62
N GLN A 76 6.39 -15.82 -15.30
CA GLN A 76 5.94 -14.42 -15.38
C GLN A 76 6.62 -13.60 -14.29
N ALA A 77 6.74 -14.16 -13.08
CA ALA A 77 7.42 -13.54 -11.96
C ALA A 77 8.88 -13.19 -12.27
N ALA A 78 9.55 -13.91 -13.17
CA ALA A 78 10.93 -13.63 -13.58
C ALA A 78 11.15 -12.21 -14.13
N ARG A 79 10.09 -11.49 -14.50
CA ARG A 79 10.16 -10.06 -14.89
C ARG A 79 10.33 -9.12 -13.70
N ILE A 80 9.93 -9.56 -12.52
CA ILE A 80 10.11 -8.81 -11.28
C ILE A 80 11.56 -9.02 -10.83
N PRO A 81 12.27 -7.95 -10.42
CA PRO A 81 13.63 -8.06 -9.90
C PRO A 81 13.75 -9.16 -8.85
N GLU A 82 14.78 -9.99 -8.95
CA GLU A 82 15.00 -11.14 -8.06
C GLU A 82 15.05 -10.71 -6.59
N SER A 83 15.75 -9.61 -6.29
CA SER A 83 15.82 -9.04 -4.94
C SER A 83 14.44 -8.69 -4.35
N LEU A 84 13.49 -8.24 -5.18
CA LEU A 84 12.13 -8.00 -4.74
C LEU A 84 11.36 -9.32 -4.56
N ARG A 85 11.53 -10.28 -5.47
CA ARG A 85 10.90 -11.60 -5.35
C ARG A 85 11.31 -12.32 -4.08
N GLU A 86 12.58 -12.25 -3.70
CA GLU A 86 13.09 -12.80 -2.44
C GLU A 86 12.40 -12.15 -1.24
N LYS A 87 12.31 -10.82 -1.19
CA LYS A 87 11.62 -10.10 -0.11
C LYS A 87 10.13 -10.46 -0.03
N LEU A 88 9.47 -10.66 -1.18
CA LEU A 88 8.05 -11.03 -1.25
C LEU A 88 7.75 -12.38 -0.59
N THR A 89 8.74 -13.29 -0.49
CA THR A 89 8.54 -14.58 0.21
C THR A 89 8.17 -14.41 1.69
N TYR A 90 8.59 -13.31 2.32
CA TYR A 90 8.24 -13.00 3.71
C TYR A 90 6.84 -12.43 3.89
N GLN A 91 6.15 -12.06 2.78
CA GLN A 91 4.78 -11.52 2.78
C GLN A 91 4.59 -10.33 3.72
N ARG A 92 5.62 -9.48 3.84
CA ARG A 92 5.72 -8.45 4.86
C ARG A 92 6.06 -7.10 4.24
N PRO A 93 5.13 -6.12 4.24
CA PRO A 93 5.37 -4.80 3.66
C PRO A 93 6.52 -4.03 4.32
N ASP A 94 6.85 -4.33 5.58
CA ASP A 94 7.94 -3.68 6.31
C ASP A 94 9.34 -4.17 5.89
N MET A 95 9.44 -5.32 5.21
CA MET A 95 10.68 -5.82 4.60
C MET A 95 10.99 -5.19 3.25
N LEU A 96 10.04 -4.44 2.69
CA LEU A 96 10.12 -3.83 1.38
C LEU A 96 10.61 -2.38 1.46
N ASP A 97 11.41 -1.98 0.49
CA ASP A 97 11.87 -0.60 0.37
C ASP A 97 10.66 0.32 0.11
N PRO A 98 10.69 1.60 0.52
CA PRO A 98 9.59 2.53 0.26
C PRO A 98 9.19 2.59 -1.22
N LEU A 99 10.15 2.46 -2.14
CA LEU A 99 9.90 2.41 -3.57
C LEU A 99 9.17 1.13 -4.00
N GLU A 100 9.58 -0.02 -3.48
CA GLU A 100 8.95 -1.32 -3.78
C GLU A 100 7.50 -1.31 -3.29
N ARG A 101 7.27 -0.88 -2.03
CA ARG A 101 5.93 -0.74 -1.45
C ARG A 101 5.03 0.16 -2.27
N ALA A 102 5.52 1.36 -2.60
CA ALA A 102 4.77 2.32 -3.38
C ALA A 102 4.42 1.78 -4.78
N SER A 103 5.37 1.09 -5.43
CA SER A 103 5.15 0.48 -6.73
C SER A 103 4.09 -0.61 -6.66
N ILE A 104 4.16 -1.50 -5.67
CA ILE A 104 3.16 -2.56 -5.46
C ILE A 104 1.78 -1.97 -5.19
N ALA A 105 1.68 -0.98 -4.30
CA ALA A 105 0.41 -0.32 -3.98
C ALA A 105 -0.22 0.37 -5.21
N ILE A 106 0.60 1.03 -6.04
CA ILE A 106 0.15 1.66 -7.29
C ILE A 106 -0.40 0.60 -8.24
N ILE A 107 0.35 -0.48 -8.48
CA ILE A 107 -0.07 -1.54 -9.39
C ILE A 107 -1.33 -2.25 -8.87
N ALA A 108 -1.41 -2.54 -7.58
CA ALA A 108 -2.59 -3.18 -6.99
C ALA A 108 -3.85 -2.32 -7.16
N ALA A 109 -3.76 -1.00 -6.93
CA ALA A 109 -4.90 -0.10 -7.12
C ALA A 109 -5.30 0.02 -8.60
N GLN A 110 -4.34 0.05 -9.52
CA GLN A 110 -4.62 0.06 -10.97
C GLN A 110 -5.27 -1.24 -11.44
N VAL A 111 -4.86 -2.38 -10.86
CA VAL A 111 -5.45 -3.69 -11.12
C VAL A 111 -6.91 -3.74 -10.69
N GLU A 112 -7.24 -3.25 -9.49
CA GLU A 112 -8.63 -3.17 -9.03
C GLU A 112 -9.49 -2.30 -9.97
N ASP A 113 -8.97 -1.15 -10.41
CA ASP A 113 -9.67 -0.25 -11.34
C ASP A 113 -9.91 -0.90 -12.73
N LEU A 114 -9.14 -1.94 -13.09
CA LEU A 114 -9.21 -2.62 -14.39
C LEU A 114 -9.77 -4.05 -14.30
N ALA A 115 -10.13 -4.53 -13.11
CA ALA A 115 -10.46 -5.93 -12.87
C ALA A 115 -11.59 -6.42 -13.80
N ASP A 116 -12.63 -5.60 -14.01
CA ASP A 116 -13.78 -5.92 -14.87
C ASP A 116 -13.39 -6.16 -16.34
N ILE A 117 -12.31 -5.55 -16.81
CA ILE A 117 -11.83 -5.70 -18.19
C ILE A 117 -11.10 -7.03 -18.36
N PHE A 118 -10.42 -7.50 -17.31
CA PHE A 118 -9.58 -8.69 -17.36
C PHE A 118 -10.31 -10.00 -17.04
N VAL A 119 -11.59 -9.94 -16.63
CA VAL A 119 -12.44 -11.12 -16.40
C VAL A 119 -12.50 -12.07 -17.63
N GLN A 120 -12.24 -11.56 -18.84
CA GLN A 120 -12.31 -12.34 -20.08
C GLN A 120 -10.97 -12.99 -20.50
N HIS A 121 -9.89 -12.77 -19.77
CA HIS A 121 -8.56 -13.28 -20.11
C HIS A 121 -8.06 -14.33 -19.09
N PRO A 122 -7.16 -15.24 -19.50
CA PRO A 122 -6.47 -16.11 -18.56
C PRO A 122 -5.76 -15.29 -17.48
N TYR A 123 -5.90 -15.69 -16.22
CA TYR A 123 -5.27 -15.00 -15.09
C TYR A 123 -3.74 -14.93 -15.23
N GLU A 124 -3.12 -15.93 -15.87
CA GLU A 124 -1.68 -15.94 -16.14
C GLU A 124 -1.24 -14.75 -17.02
N ASP A 125 -1.98 -14.43 -18.08
CA ASP A 125 -1.70 -13.28 -18.95
C ASP A 125 -1.93 -11.96 -18.22
N PHE A 126 -2.91 -11.93 -17.32
CA PHE A 126 -3.14 -10.79 -16.46
C PHE A 126 -1.98 -10.55 -15.49
N PHE A 127 -1.48 -11.61 -14.85
CA PHE A 127 -0.31 -11.52 -14.00
C PHE A 127 0.96 -11.15 -14.79
N ASP A 128 1.09 -11.64 -16.01
CA ASP A 128 2.18 -11.30 -16.93
C ASP A 128 2.27 -9.76 -17.17
N LEU A 129 1.12 -9.13 -17.38
CA LEU A 129 0.98 -7.67 -17.50
C LEU A 129 1.27 -6.95 -16.17
N LYS A 130 0.73 -7.45 -15.06
CA LYS A 130 0.99 -6.90 -13.72
C LYS A 130 2.49 -6.90 -13.39
N ALA A 131 3.18 -8.00 -13.68
CA ALA A 131 4.62 -8.15 -13.47
C ALA A 131 5.45 -7.18 -14.34
N ARG A 132 5.07 -6.99 -15.62
CA ARG A 132 5.67 -5.96 -16.50
C ARG A 132 5.47 -4.56 -15.95
N ALA A 133 4.22 -4.23 -15.59
CA ALA A 133 3.89 -2.90 -15.08
C ALA A 133 4.64 -2.59 -13.79
N LEU A 134 4.81 -3.59 -12.91
CA LEU A 134 5.62 -3.45 -11.70
C LEU A 134 7.09 -3.21 -12.02
N ALA A 135 7.69 -3.96 -12.94
CA ALA A 135 9.07 -3.76 -13.36
C ALA A 135 9.30 -2.35 -13.90
N ILE A 136 8.45 -1.89 -14.82
CA ILE A 136 8.50 -0.52 -15.38
C ILE A 136 8.33 0.54 -14.29
N THR A 137 7.39 0.33 -13.37
CA THR A 137 7.13 1.27 -12.27
C THR A 137 8.34 1.40 -11.34
N LEU A 138 9.06 0.30 -11.09
CA LEU A 138 10.30 0.30 -10.32
C LEU A 138 11.42 1.06 -11.05
N GLU A 139 11.57 0.82 -12.35
CA GLU A 139 12.55 1.49 -13.22
C GLU A 139 12.31 3.01 -13.28
N GLU A 140 11.08 3.43 -13.61
CA GLU A 140 10.67 4.85 -13.62
C GLU A 140 10.76 5.50 -12.23
N GLY A 141 10.67 4.68 -11.19
CA GLY A 141 10.85 5.03 -9.79
C GLY A 141 12.29 5.35 -9.40
N GLY A 142 13.27 5.04 -10.26
CA GLY A 142 14.69 5.22 -10.02
C GLY A 142 15.41 3.95 -9.54
N ARG A 143 14.79 2.77 -9.64
CA ARG A 143 15.49 1.48 -9.44
C ARG A 143 16.22 1.14 -10.74
N VAL A 144 17.55 1.13 -10.71
CA VAL A 144 18.40 0.71 -11.83
C VAL A 144 18.66 -0.78 -11.75
#